data_AF-A0A2G9MWP1-F1
#
_entry.id   AF-A0A2G9MWP1-F1
#
_cell.length_a   1.000
_cell.length_b   1.000
_cell.length_c   1.000
_cell.angle_alpha   90.00
_cell.angle_beta   90.00
_cell.angle_gamma   90.00
#
_symmetry.space_group_name_H-M   'P 1'
#
loop_
_entity.id
_entity.type
_entity.pdbx_description
1 polymer ?
#
loop_
_entity_poly.entity_id
_entity_poly.type
_entity_poly.pdbx_seq_one_letter_code
_entity_poly.pdbx_strand_id
1 'polypeptide(L)' 'MFMVGEKERVEIDIKKFHESMEGLPIGEREKLAVLTAKKYCSDAEYFLKKGEIFTAFGSIAYAHGLLDAIVKYKD' A
#
# COMPACT_ATOMS: atom_id res chain seq x y z
N MET A 1 9.51 21.39 -12.66
CA MET A 1 9.45 20.07 -12.01
C MET A 1 9.69 20.30 -10.53
N PHE A 2 8.63 20.38 -9.72
CA PHE A 2 8.78 20.49 -8.27
C PHE A 2 9.14 19.09 -7.75
N MET A 3 10.21 18.97 -6.97
CA MET A 3 10.55 17.71 -6.31
C MET A 3 9.46 17.42 -5.28
N VAL A 4 8.76 16.30 -5.43
CA VAL A 4 7.80 15.79 -4.45
C VAL A 4 8.56 15.50 -3.15
N GLY A 5 8.08 16.04 -2.03
CA GLY A 5 8.70 15.78 -0.73
C GLY A 5 8.52 14.32 -0.31
N GLU A 6 9.41 13.78 0.52
CA GLU A 6 9.36 12.36 0.93
C GLU A 6 8.03 11.98 1.58
N LYS A 7 7.50 12.87 2.44
CA LYS A 7 6.17 12.72 3.05
C LYS A 7 5.06 12.69 2.01
N GLU A 8 5.07 13.65 1.08
CA GLU A 8 4.08 13.75 0.00
C GLU A 8 4.11 12.51 -0.90
N ARG A 9 5.30 11.94 -1.13
CA ARG A 9 5.44 10.69 -1.88
C ARG A 9 4.71 9.53 -1.20
N VAL A 10 4.86 9.38 0.12
CA VAL A 10 4.17 8.33 0.88
C VAL A 10 2.64 8.56 0.88
N GLU A 11 2.18 9.82 0.97
CA GLU A 11 0.75 10.15 0.86
C GLU A 11 0.17 9.76 -0.50
N ILE A 12 0.89 10.03 -1.59
CA ILE A 12 0.53 9.61 -2.94
C ILE A 12 0.46 8.08 -3.03
N ASP A 13 1.40 7.36 -2.42
CA ASP A 13 1.42 5.90 -2.47
C ASP A 13 0.30 5.25 -1.66
N ILE A 14 -0.06 5.82 -0.51
CA ILE A 14 -1.24 5.41 0.28
C ILE A 14 -2.52 5.62 -0.55
N LYS A 15 -2.66 6.78 -1.20
CA LYS A 15 -3.81 7.06 -2.06
C LYS A 15 -3.91 6.06 -3.21
N LYS A 16 -2.81 5.77 -3.90
CA LYS A 16 -2.76 4.78 -4.99
C LYS A 16 -3.08 3.37 -4.51
N PHE A 17 -2.71 3.01 -3.28
CA PHE A 17 -3.06 1.71 -2.71
C PHE A 17 -4.57 1.57 -2.57
N HIS A 18 -5.24 2.58 -2.00
CA HIS A 18 -6.70 2.59 -1.87
C HIS A 18 -7.40 2.52 -3.24
N GLU A 19 -6.94 3.31 -4.22
CA GLU A 19 -7.44 3.26 -5.60
C GLU A 19 -7.25 1.88 -6.24
N SER A 20 -6.10 1.24 -6.02
CA SER A 20 -5.84 -0.09 -6.59
C SER A 20 -6.72 -1.17 -5.96
N MET A 21 -7.09 -1.00 -4.69
CA MET A 21 -8.01 -1.91 -4.00
C MET A 21 -9.46 -1.82 -4.51
N GLU A 22 -9.85 -0.70 -5.12
CA GLU A 22 -11.16 -0.52 -5.73
C GLU A 22 -11.25 -1.34 -7.03
N GLY A 23 -12.07 -2.40 -7.01
CA GLY A 23 -12.29 -3.25 -8.18
C GLY A 23 -11.38 -4.47 -8.27
N LEU A 24 -10.55 -4.74 -7.26
CA LEU A 24 -9.79 -5.99 -7.19
C LEU A 24 -10.75 -7.16 -6.91
N PRO A 25 -10.84 -8.19 -7.78
CA PRO A 25 -11.63 -9.37 -7.46
C PRO A 25 -10.91 -10.17 -6.38
N ILE A 26 -11.48 -10.28 -5.18
CA ILE A 26 -10.86 -10.98 -4.06
C ILE A 26 -11.49 -12.37 -3.97
N GLY A 27 -10.75 -13.41 -4.33
CA GLY A 27 -11.13 -14.79 -4.07
C GLY A 27 -10.71 -15.24 -2.66
N GLU A 28 -11.14 -16.43 -2.27
CA GLU A 28 -10.78 -17.00 -0.96
C GLU A 28 -9.27 -17.25 -0.82
N ARG A 29 -8.55 -17.52 -1.92
CA ARG A 29 -7.10 -17.74 -1.90
C ARG A 29 -6.33 -16.45 -1.61
N GLU A 30 -6.84 -15.32 -2.08
CA GLU A 30 -6.20 -14.00 -1.99
C GLU A 30 -6.55 -13.27 -0.69
N LYS A 31 -7.59 -13.71 0.02
CA LYS A 31 -8.18 -13.06 1.20
C LYS A 31 -7.15 -12.73 2.29
N LEU A 32 -6.25 -13.67 2.59
CA LEU A 32 -5.20 -13.47 3.59
C LEU A 32 -4.16 -12.43 3.14
N ALA A 33 -3.76 -12.48 1.87
CA ALA A 33 -2.81 -11.53 1.29
C ALA A 33 -3.41 -10.12 1.25
N VAL A 34 -4.67 -9.97 0.86
CA VAL A 34 -5.39 -8.69 0.88
C VAL A 34 -5.53 -8.13 2.30
N LEU A 35 -5.91 -8.97 3.27
CA LEU A 35 -6.01 -8.55 4.66
C LEU A 35 -4.65 -8.06 5.18
N THR A 36 -3.58 -8.74 4.80
CA THR A 36 -2.21 -8.36 5.17
C THR A 36 -1.80 -7.04 4.50
N ALA A 37 -2.08 -6.87 3.21
CA ALA A 37 -1.80 -5.62 2.49
C ALA A 37 -2.52 -4.42 3.14
N LYS A 38 -3.80 -4.58 3.52
CA LYS A 38 -4.57 -3.55 4.24
C LYS A 38 -3.96 -3.20 5.59
N LYS A 39 -3.46 -4.19 6.34
CA LYS A 39 -2.75 -3.95 7.62
C LYS A 39 -1.52 -3.08 7.40
N TYR A 40 -0.69 -3.42 6.41
CA TYR A 40 0.51 -2.63 6.11
C TYR A 40 0.20 -1.22 5.57
N CYS A 41 -0.89 -1.03 4.83
CA CYS A 41 -1.36 0.32 4.48
C CYS A 41 -1.76 1.12 5.74
N SER A 42 -2.49 0.49 6.68
CA SER A 42 -2.83 1.12 7.96
C SER A 42 -1.59 1.45 8.79
N ASP A 43 -0.57 0.58 8.78
CA ASP A 43 0.71 0.85 9.45
C ASP A 43 1.45 2.02 8.79
N ALA A 44 1.43 2.11 7.46
CA ALA A 44 2.00 3.24 6.75
C ALA A 44 1.34 4.57 7.14
N GLU A 45 0.01 4.62 7.20
CA GLU A 45 -0.74 5.79 7.68
C GLU A 45 -0.37 6.15 9.13
N TYR A 46 -0.20 5.15 9.99
CA TYR A 46 0.18 5.34 11.39
C TYR A 46 1.58 5.93 11.54
N PHE A 47 2.58 5.34 10.88
CA PHE A 47 3.97 5.82 10.94
C PHE A 47 4.14 7.18 10.27
N LEU A 48 3.41 7.44 9.18
CA LEU A 48 3.42 8.75 8.53
C LEU A 48 2.89 9.85 9.43
N LYS A 49 1.79 9.59 10.17
CA LYS A 49 1.23 10.53 11.17
C LYS A 49 2.22 10.85 12.29
N LYS A 50 3.12 9.92 12.62
CA LYS A 50 4.20 10.13 13.61
C LYS A 50 5.44 10.83 13.05
N GLY A 51 5.51 11.05 11.74
CA GLY A 51 6.72 11.56 11.08
C GLY A 51 7.81 10.51 10.84
N GLU A 52 7.51 9.23 11.05
CA GLU A 52 8.43 8.11 10.78
C GLU A 52 8.38 7.74 9.29
N ILE A 53 8.91 8.63 8.43
CA ILE A 53 8.73 8.56 6.97
C ILE A 53 9.32 7.26 6.39
N PHE A 54 10.51 6.83 6.82
CA PHE A 54 11.15 5.62 6.27
C PHE A 54 10.35 4.35 6.60
N THR A 55 9.86 4.24 7.84
CA THR A 55 8.99 3.13 8.26
C THR A 55 7.69 3.15 7.47
N ALA A 56 7.07 4.32 7.31
CA ALA A 56 5.85 4.48 6.53
C ALA A 56 6.05 4.08 5.06
N PHE A 57 7.15 4.50 4.46
CA PHE A 57 7.54 4.13 3.10
C PHE A 57 7.73 2.63 2.94
N GLY A 58 8.45 1.98 3.87
CA GLY A 58 8.61 0.53 3.88
C GLY A 58 7.28 -0.21 3.98
N SER A 59 6.39 0.24 4.88
CA SER A 59 5.07 -0.36 5.05
C SER A 59 4.20 -0.24 3.80
N ILE A 60 4.14 0.94 3.17
CA ILE A 60 3.31 1.10 1.96
C ILE A 60 3.91 0.38 0.75
N ALA A 61 5.24 0.31 0.64
CA ALA A 61 5.91 -0.47 -0.40
C ALA A 61 5.60 -1.97 -0.26
N TYR A 62 5.59 -2.50 0.96
CA TYR A 62 5.22 -3.89 1.21
C TYR A 62 3.74 -4.16 0.91
N ALA A 63 2.84 -3.24 1.25
CA ALA A 63 1.42 -3.34 0.93
C ALA A 63 1.19 -3.43 -0.59
N HIS A 64 1.85 -2.57 -1.38
CA HIS A 64 1.82 -2.64 -2.84
C HIS A 64 2.43 -3.93 -3.38
N GLY A 65 3.57 -4.38 -2.83
CA GLY A 65 4.18 -5.65 -3.24
C GLY A 65 3.28 -6.87 -3.05
N LEU A 66 2.50 -6.90 -1.97
CA LEU A 66 1.47 -7.92 -1.75
C LEU A 66 0.34 -7.83 -2.77
N LEU A 67 -0.10 -6.61 -3.10
CA LEU A 67 -1.17 -6.38 -4.06
C LEU A 67 -0.75 -6.77 -5.48
N ASP A 68 0.45 -6.39 -5.89
CA ASP A 68 1.03 -6.74 -7.19
C ASP A 68 1.18 -8.25 -7.33
N ALA A 69 1.57 -8.95 -6.24
CA ALA A 69 1.60 -10.41 -6.24
C ALA A 69 0.21 -10.99 -6.52
N ILE A 70 -0.86 -10.45 -5.94
CA ILE A 70 -2.23 -10.92 -6.17
C ILE A 70 -2.69 -10.67 -7.62
N VAL A 71 -2.42 -9.48 -8.16
CA VAL A 71 -2.89 -9.09 -9.51
C VAL A 71 -2.18 -9.88 -10.60
N LYS A 72 -0.89 -10.16 -10.43
CA LYS A 72 -0.05 -10.81 -11.46
C LYS A 72 -0.32 -12.31 -11.64
N TYR A 73 -1.14 -12.93 -10.78
CA TYR A 73 -1.53 -14.35 -10.89
C TYR A 73 -2.91 -14.59 -11.52
N LYS A 74 -3.55 -13.56 -12.10
CA LYS A 74 -4.77 -13.73 -12.87
C LYS A 74 -4.46 -13.84 -14.36
N ASP A 75 -4.08 -15.05 -14.76
CA ASP A 75 -4.18 -15.53 -16.14
C ASP A 75 -5.52 -16.28 -16.34
#